data_AF-A0ABD3ZAL8-F1
#
_entry.id   AF-A0ABD3ZAL8-F1
#
_cell.length_a   1.000
_cell.length_b   1.000
_cell.length_c   1.000
_cell.angle_alpha   90.00
_cell.angle_beta   90.00
_cell.angle_gamma   90.00
#
_symmetry.space_group_name_H-M   'P 1'
#
loop_
_entity.id
_entity.type
_entity.pdbx_description
1 polymer ?
#
loop_
_entity_poly.entity_id
_entity_poly.type
_entity_poly.pdbx_seq_one_letter_code
_entity_poly.pdbx_strand_id
1 'polypeptide(L)' 'MAQIIFDEEWMVAGKLTEKTGLDDRQIKAYRLGCWIEGVHFKRVPAVAGGESKRALVWYNFPLINRFIQEA' A
#
# COMPACT_ATOMS: atom_id res chain seq x y z
N MET A 1 7.89 -12.27 -25.03
CA MET A 1 7.34 -10.94 -24.69
C MET A 1 6.73 -11.04 -23.31
N ALA A 2 7.30 -10.36 -22.31
CA ALA A 2 6.71 -10.33 -20.98
C ALA A 2 5.39 -9.55 -21.05
N GLN A 3 4.27 -10.18 -20.72
CA GLN A 3 3.00 -9.48 -20.56
C GLN A 3 3.15 -8.52 -19.38
N ILE A 4 3.06 -7.22 -19.63
CA ILE A 4 3.03 -6.21 -18.59
C ILE A 4 1.62 -6.29 -17.98
N ILE A 5 1.48 -7.12 -16.95
CA ILE A 5 0.26 -7.21 -16.15
C ILE A 5 0.28 -6.00 -15.20
N PHE A 6 -0.57 -5.02 -15.47
CA PHE A 6 -0.80 -3.91 -14.55
C PHE A 6 -1.72 -4.39 -13.42
N ASP A 7 -1.14 -5.04 -12.41
CA ASP A 7 -1.81 -5.45 -11.16
C ASP A 7 -2.13 -4.24 -10.24
N GLU A 8 -2.56 -3.11 -10.79
CA GLU A 8 -2.76 -1.88 -10.02
C GLU A 8 -4.07 -1.89 -9.21
N GLU A 9 -4.25 -2.86 -8.31
CA GLU A 9 -5.24 -2.73 -7.23
C GLU A 9 -4.62 -1.98 -6.05
N TRP A 10 -4.25 -0.71 -6.28
CA TRP A 10 -3.89 0.18 -5.19
C TRP A 10 -5.15 0.48 -4.36
N MET A 11 -5.06 0.33 -3.03
CA MET A 11 -6.20 0.52 -2.14
C MET A 11 -5.85 1.27 -0.87
N VAL A 12 -6.85 1.88 -0.24
CA VAL A 12 -6.70 2.58 1.05
C VAL A 12 -6.59 1.58 2.20
N ALA A 13 -6.06 2.03 3.35
CA ALA A 13 -5.84 1.19 4.54
C ALA A 13 -7.09 0.39 4.94
N GLY A 14 -8.27 1.01 5.01
CA GLY A 14 -9.51 0.30 5.42
C GLY A 14 -9.89 -0.87 4.51
N LYS A 15 -9.70 -0.74 3.20
CA LYS A 15 -9.96 -1.85 2.26
C LYS A 15 -8.86 -2.92 2.35
N LEU A 16 -7.63 -2.51 2.63
CA LEU A 16 -6.51 -3.43 2.86
C LEU A 16 -6.74 -4.26 4.13
N THR A 17 -7.18 -3.66 5.22
CA THR A 17 -7.49 -4.36 6.48
C THR A 17 -8.63 -5.35 6.28
N GLU A 18 -9.67 -4.99 5.52
CA GLU A 18 -10.77 -5.90 5.19
C GLU A 18 -10.31 -7.12 4.38
N LYS A 19 -9.40 -6.94 3.42
CA LYS A 19 -8.91 -8.04 2.57
C LYS A 19 -7.86 -8.93 3.22
N THR A 20 -6.91 -8.32 3.94
CA THR A 20 -5.75 -9.02 4.51
C THR A 20 -5.97 -9.45 5.96
N GLY A 21 -6.99 -8.90 6.64
CA GLY A 21 -7.21 -9.10 8.07
C GLY A 21 -6.19 -8.40 8.97
N LEU A 22 -5.27 -7.61 8.40
CA LEU A 22 -4.30 -6.82 9.17
C LEU A 22 -5.01 -5.73 9.96
N ASP A 23 -4.47 -5.39 11.13
CA ASP A 23 -4.90 -4.22 11.89
C ASP A 23 -4.07 -2.96 11.53
N ASP A 24 -4.58 -1.77 11.89
CA ASP A 24 -3.90 -0.51 11.64
C ASP A 24 -2.51 -0.41 12.31
N ARG A 25 -2.29 -1.16 13.40
CA ARG A 25 -1.04 -1.17 14.16
C ARG A 25 0.03 -1.97 13.41
N GLN A 26 -0.32 -3.12 12.87
CA GLN A 26 0.50 -3.97 12.02
C GLN A 26 0.85 -3.25 10.73
N ILE A 27 -0.13 -2.60 10.07
CA ILE A 27 0.12 -1.78 8.89
C ILE A 27 1.14 -0.67 9.23
N LYS A 28 0.98 0.03 10.36
CA LYS A 28 1.96 1.03 10.82
C LYS A 28 3.35 0.43 11.05
N ALA A 29 3.43 -0.73 11.70
CA ALA A 29 4.69 -1.42 11.97
C ALA A 29 5.38 -1.84 10.67
N TYR A 30 4.64 -2.41 9.72
CA TYR A 30 5.18 -2.80 8.41
C TYR A 30 5.66 -1.59 7.61
N ARG A 31 4.93 -0.46 7.63
CA ARG A 31 5.40 0.80 7.02
C ARG A 31 6.70 1.35 7.60
N LEU A 32 6.99 1.07 8.88
CA LEU A 32 8.22 1.52 9.54
C LEU A 32 9.40 0.55 9.33
N GLY A 33 9.13 -0.67 8.88
CA GLY A 33 10.13 -1.71 8.68
C GLY A 33 10.15 -2.21 7.24
N CYS A 34 9.33 -3.23 6.95
CA CYS A 34 9.44 -4.04 5.74
C CYS A 34 8.83 -3.41 4.48
N TRP A 35 7.88 -2.49 4.61
CA TRP A 35 7.20 -1.89 3.46
C TRP A 35 7.93 -0.64 2.96
N ILE A 36 8.18 -0.62 1.66
CA ILE A 36 8.93 0.44 0.98
C ILE A 36 7.97 1.40 0.29
N GLU A 37 8.17 2.71 0.51
CA GLU A 37 7.45 3.78 -0.20
C GLU A 37 7.81 3.76 -1.69
N GLY A 38 6.80 3.80 -2.57
CA GLY A 38 6.91 3.63 -4.02
C GLY A 38 6.72 2.19 -4.52
N VAL A 39 6.87 1.18 -3.65
CA VAL A 39 6.68 -0.24 -4.00
C VAL A 39 5.44 -0.81 -3.34
N HIS A 40 5.42 -0.84 -2.01
CA HIS A 40 4.34 -1.43 -1.21
C HIS A 40 3.25 -0.41 -0.89
N PHE A 41 3.63 0.86 -0.70
CA PHE A 41 2.68 1.94 -0.50
C PHE A 41 3.15 3.21 -1.20
N LYS A 42 2.23 4.11 -1.53
CA LYS A 42 2.54 5.44 -2.06
C LYS A 42 1.68 6.49 -1.38
N ARG A 43 2.23 7.70 -1.24
CA ARG A 43 1.50 8.86 -0.75
C ARG A 43 0.92 9.62 -1.92
N VAL A 44 -0.41 9.68 -1.97
CA VAL A 44 -1.15 10.43 -2.97
C VAL A 44 -1.58 11.75 -2.33
N PRO A 45 -1.02 12.89 -2.75
CA PRO A 45 -1.46 14.18 -2.26
C PRO A 45 -2.91 14.42 -2.69
N ALA A 46 -3.70 15.03 -1.81
CA ALA A 46 -5.11 15.35 -2.09
C ALA A 46 -5.29 16.39 -3.21
N VAL A 47 -4.23 17.16 -3.52
CA VAL A 47 -4.19 18.17 -4.57
C VAL A 47 -2.91 17.96 -5.38
N ALA A 48 -3.02 17.95 -6.70
CA ALA A 48 -1.86 17.85 -7.59
C ALA A 48 -0.92 19.04 -7.36
N GLY A 49 0.33 18.77 -6.96
CA GLY A 49 1.35 19.78 -6.72
C GLY A 49 1.35 20.47 -5.35
N GLY A 50 0.49 20.05 -4.41
CA GLY A 50 0.47 20.58 -3.05
C GLY A 50 1.18 19.67 -2.04
N GLU A 51 2.06 20.21 -1.20
CA GLU A 51 2.54 19.55 0.02
C GLU A 51 1.38 19.44 1.03
N SER A 52 0.51 18.45 0.80
CA SER A 52 -0.60 18.22 1.70
C SER A 52 -0.11 17.43 2.91
N LYS A 53 -0.15 18.06 4.09
CA LYS A 53 -0.06 17.40 5.41
C LYS A 53 -1.09 16.27 5.59
N ARG A 54 -2.05 16.12 4.66
CA ARG A 54 -3.11 15.11 4.62
C ARG A 54 -3.02 14.20 3.39
N ALA A 55 -1.82 13.88 2.92
CA ALA A 55 -1.64 12.91 1.84
C ALA A 55 -2.27 11.56 2.21
N LEU A 56 -3.10 11.01 1.30
CA LEU A 56 -3.70 9.70 1.47
C LEU A 56 -2.66 8.63 1.15
N VAL A 57 -2.57 7.60 1.98
CA VAL A 57 -1.66 6.48 1.73
C VAL A 57 -2.41 5.36 1.04
N TRP A 58 -1.91 4.98 -0.12
CA TRP A 58 -2.42 3.86 -0.91
C TRP A 58 -1.44 2.69 -0.82
N TYR A 59 -1.96 1.48 -0.82
CA TYR A 59 -1.23 0.23 -0.63
C TYR A 59 -1.38 -0.66 -1.84
N ASN A 60 -0.27 -1.29 -2.26
CA ASN A 60 -0.25 -2.28 -3.31
C ASN A 60 -0.64 -3.64 -2.73
N PHE A 61 -1.90 -4.01 -2.92
CA PHE A 61 -2.44 -5.24 -2.35
C PHE A 61 -1.74 -6.51 -2.86
N PRO A 62 -1.51 -6.72 -4.17
CA PRO A 62 -0.81 -7.91 -4.66
C PRO A 62 0.55 -8.13 -4.01
N LEU A 63 1.38 -7.09 -3.91
CA LEU A 63 2.71 -7.19 -3.29
C LEU A 63 2.63 -7.45 -1.79
N ILE A 64 1.72 -6.77 -1.10
CA ILE A 64 1.53 -6.98 0.35
C ILE A 64 0.97 -8.38 0.62
N ASN A 65 0.01 -8.84 -0.18
CA ASN A 65 -0.57 -10.17 -0.03
C ASN A 65 0.48 -11.26 -0.27
N ARG A 66 1.33 -11.09 -1.29
CA ARG A 66 2.48 -11.97 -1.51
C ARG A 66 3.46 -11.96 -0.34
N PHE A 67 3.80 -10.77 0.16
CA PHE A 67 4.66 -10.63 1.34
C PHE A 67 4.10 -11.36 2.57
N ILE A 68 2.78 -11.26 2.80
CA ILE A 68 2.09 -11.97 3.90
C ILE A 68 2.08 -13.48 3.67
N GLN A 69 1.93 -13.95 2.43
CA GLN A 69 1.96 -15.38 2.12
C GLN A 69 3.36 -16.00 2.25
N GLU A 70 4.41 -15.22 2.04
CA GLU A 70 5.81 -15.65 2.17
C GLU A 70 6.33 -15.60 3.63
N ALA A 71 5.62 -14.92 4.53
CA ALA A 71 5.94 -14.78 5.96
C ALA A 71 5.32 -15.89 6.83
#